data_AF-A0A645JBZ3-F1
#
_entry.id   AF-A0A645JBZ3-F1
#
_cell.length_a   1.000
_cell.length_b   1.000
_cell.length_c   1.000
_cell.angle_alpha   90.00
_cell.angle_beta   90.00
_cell.angle_gamma   90.00
#
_symmetry.space_group_name_H-M   'P 1'
#
loop_
_entity.id
_entity.type
_entity.pdbx_description
1 polymer ?
#
loop_
_entity_poly.entity_id
_entity_poly.type
_entity_poly.pdbx_seq_one_letter_code
_entity_poly.pdbx_strand_id
1 'polypeptide(L)' 'MRNVIWDESMKYHIENHDDQGQRLVCPVCHEELYPIDVENFNRCPYCDARLESNPELEDFIIDGLVRHWMNRMRRGPGA' A
#
# COMPACT_ATOMS: atom_id res chain seq x y z
N MET A 1 15.01 5.45 -13.43
CA MET A 1 15.68 4.65 -12.39
C MET A 1 14.89 4.86 -11.11
N ARG A 2 14.11 3.87 -10.66
CA ARG A 2 13.32 3.98 -9.43
C ARG A 2 14.28 3.75 -8.25
N ASN A 3 14.52 4.80 -7.46
CA ASN A 3 15.26 4.68 -6.21
C ASN A 3 14.36 3.96 -5.21
N VAL A 4 14.63 2.68 -5.00
CA VAL A 4 14.04 1.94 -3.88
C VAL A 4 15.02 2.07 -2.72
N ILE A 5 14.60 2.78 -1.67
CA ILE A 5 15.34 2.83 -0.40
C ILE A 5 14.97 1.54 0.32
N TRP A 6 15.86 0.56 0.30
CA TRP A 6 15.70 -0.69 1.03
C TRP A 6 16.23 -0.50 2.44
N ASP A 7 15.40 -0.76 3.45
CA ASP A 7 15.86 -1.04 4.80
C ASP A 7 15.82 -2.58 4.99
N GLU A 8 16.90 -3.18 5.49
CA GLU A 8 16.99 -4.63 5.73
C GLU A 8 15.97 -5.14 6.77
N SER A 9 15.28 -4.22 7.46
CA SER A 9 14.17 -4.52 8.38
C SER A 9 12.78 -4.58 7.72
N MET A 10 12.65 -4.23 6.44
CA MET A 10 11.37 -4.25 5.72
C MET A 10 10.95 -5.68 5.42
N LYS A 11 9.81 -6.08 5.98
CA LYS A 11 9.22 -7.42 5.77
C LYS A 11 8.45 -7.47 4.46
N TYR A 12 7.97 -6.32 3.99
CA TYR A 12 7.07 -6.22 2.87
C TYR A 12 7.71 -5.46 1.71
N HIS A 13 7.36 -5.84 0.49
CA HIS A 13 7.81 -5.11 -0.70
C HIS A 13 6.73 -4.13 -1.12
N ILE A 14 7.02 -2.83 -1.03
CA ILE A 14 6.08 -1.76 -1.40
C ILE A 14 6.61 -1.05 -2.65
N GLU A 15 5.84 -1.12 -3.72
CA GLU A 15 6.13 -0.43 -4.98
C GLU A 15 5.41 0.92 -5.05
N ASN A 16 6.12 1.95 -5.51
CA ASN A 16 5.54 3.28 -5.76
C ASN A 16 5.11 3.41 -7.22
N HIS A 17 3.81 3.63 -7.45
CA HIS A 17 3.28 4.00 -8.75
C HIS A 17 2.94 5.48 -8.78
N ASP A 18 3.62 6.24 -9.65
CA ASP A 18 3.59 7.70 -9.72
C ASP A 18 2.15 8.26 -9.76
N ASP A 19 1.25 7.62 -10.52
CA ASP A 19 -0.13 8.09 -10.69
C ASP A 19 -1.16 7.36 -9.81
N GLN A 20 -0.80 6.21 -9.24
CA GLN A 20 -1.77 5.31 -8.59
C GLN A 20 -1.49 5.05 -7.11
N GLY A 21 -0.43 5.63 -6.56
CA GLY A 21 -0.01 5.47 -5.17
C GLY A 21 0.83 4.22 -4.94
N GLN A 22 1.06 3.90 -3.66
CA GLN A 22 1.82 2.72 -3.27
C GLN A 22 1.00 1.43 -3.47
N ARG A 23 1.70 0.33 -3.79
CA ARG A 23 1.18 -1.04 -3.86
C ARG A 23 2.02 -1.94 -3.00
N LEU A 24 1.39 -2.83 -2.25
CA LEU A 24 2.06 -3.87 -1.49
C LEU A 24 2.12 -5.14 -2.33
N VAL A 25 3.29 -5.73 -2.49
CA VAL A 25 3.43 -7.04 -3.16
C VAL A 25 3.27 -8.14 -2.12
N CYS A 26 2.32 -9.04 -2.34
CA CYS A 26 2.12 -10.19 -1.47
C CYS A 26 3.37 -11.09 -1.46
N PRO A 27 3.91 -11.47 -0.27
CA PRO A 27 5.13 -12.28 -0.20
C PRO A 27 4.93 -13.75 -0.64
N VAL A 28 3.69 -14.19 -0.87
CA VAL A 28 3.36 -15.58 -1.22
C VAL A 28 3.00 -15.70 -2.70
N CYS A 29 1.98 -14.95 -3.15
CA CYS A 29 1.51 -15.04 -4.54
C CYS A 29 2.04 -13.92 -5.44
N HIS A 30 2.79 -12.96 -4.89
CA HIS A 30 3.34 -11.80 -5.62
C HIS A 30 2.32 -10.90 -6.30
N GLU A 31 1.04 -11.02 -5.95
CA GLU A 31 -0.01 -10.11 -6.40
C GLU A 31 0.10 -8.75 -5.70
N GLU A 32 -0.28 -7.70 -6.42
CA GLU A 32 -0.31 -6.34 -5.91
C GLU A 32 -1.59 -6.08 -5.09
N LEU A 33 -1.40 -5.55 -3.90
CA LEU A 33 -2.45 -5.21 -2.95
C LEU A 33 -2.52 -3.70 -2.77
N TYR A 34 -3.75 -3.18 -2.78
CA TYR A 34 -4.03 -1.79 -2.48
C TYR A 34 -4.08 -1.61 -0.96
N PRO A 35 -3.82 -0.39 -0.45
CA PRO A 35 -4.00 -0.06 0.97
C PRO A 35 -5.35 -0.54 1.55
N ILE A 36 -6.43 -0.40 0.79
CA ILE A 36 -7.78 -0.82 1.19
C ILE A 36 -7.95 -2.34 1.29
N ASP A 37 -7.20 -3.12 0.50
CA ASP A 37 -7.23 -4.58 0.56
C ASP A 37 -6.60 -5.06 1.87
N VAL A 38 -5.60 -4.34 2.36
CA VAL A 38 -4.86 -4.69 3.59
C VAL A 38 -5.56 -4.17 4.85
N GLU A 39 -6.17 -2.97 4.78
CA GLU A 39 -6.92 -2.38 5.91
C GLU A 39 -8.07 -3.29 6.35
N ASN A 40 -8.80 -3.85 5.39
CA ASN A 40 -9.99 -4.67 5.67
C ASN A 40 -9.64 -6.14 5.96
N PHE A 41 -8.50 -6.62 5.43
CA PHE A 41 -8.11 -8.01 5.52
C PHE A 41 -6.67 -8.11 5.97
N ASN A 42 -6.45 -8.73 7.13
CA ASN A 42 -5.12 -9.20 7.54
C ASN A 42 -4.66 -10.44 6.73
N ARG A 43 -5.19 -10.59 5.51
CA ARG A 43 -4.94 -11.69 4.58
C ARG A 43 -4.96 -11.18 3.16
N CYS A 44 -4.09 -11.75 2.33
CA CYS A 44 -4.12 -11.54 0.89
C CYS A 44 -5.44 -12.07 0.30
N PRO A 45 -6.22 -11.27 -0.42
CA PRO A 45 -7.49 -11.72 -1.03
C PRO A 45 -7.31 -12.78 -2.12
N TYR A 46 -6.10 -12.93 -2.67
CA TYR A 46 -5.82 -13.86 -3.78
C TYR A 46 -5.35 -15.25 -3.31
N CYS A 47 -4.54 -15.32 -2.26
CA CYS A 47 -3.97 -16.58 -1.78
C CYS A 47 -4.26 -16.90 -0.30
N ASP A 48 -5.04 -16.05 0.37
CA ASP A 48 -5.39 -16.15 1.79
C ASP A 48 -4.18 -16.12 2.77
N ALA A 49 -2.99 -15.79 2.26
CA ALA A 49 -1.79 -15.65 3.08
C ALA A 49 -1.97 -14.54 4.11
N ARG A 50 -1.69 -14.85 5.38
CA ARG A 50 -1.81 -13.89 6.48
C ARG A 50 -0.76 -12.79 6.32
N LEU A 51 -1.23 -11.55 6.31
CA LEU A 51 -0.41 -10.35 6.41
C LEU A 51 -0.33 -10.01 7.90
N GLU A 52 0.85 -10.22 8.47
CA GLU A 52 1.15 -9.80 9.83
C GLU A 52 1.23 -8.28 9.91
N SER A 53 0.43 -7.70 10.79
CA SER A 53 0.51 -6.28 11.15
C SER A 53 1.89 -5.95 11.72
N ASN A 54 2.53 -4.97 11.13
CA ASN A 54 3.76 -4.36 11.61
C ASN A 54 3.71 -2.86 11.30
N PRO A 55 4.60 -2.05 11.88
CA PRO A 55 4.60 -0.59 11.65
C PRO A 55 4.70 -0.21 10.17
N GLU A 56 5.47 -0.97 9.38
CA GLU A 56 5.62 -0.76 7.93
C GLU A 56 4.28 -0.90 7.17
N LEU A 57 3.50 -1.93 7.51
CA LEU A 57 2.20 -2.18 6.91
C LEU A 57 1.18 -1.13 7.36
N GLU A 58 1.26 -0.69 8.61
CA GLU A 58 0.43 0.42 9.14
C GLU A 58 0.75 1.73 8.40
N ASP A 59 2.02 2.08 8.24
CA ASP A 59 2.47 3.26 7.49
C ASP A 59 1.98 3.20 6.03
N PHE A 60 2.08 2.03 5.38
CA PHE A 60 1.56 1.81 4.03
C PHE A 60 0.05 2.12 3.92
N ILE A 61 -0.76 1.65 4.89
CA ILE A 61 -2.20 1.90 4.91
C ILE A 61 -2.48 3.39 5.11
N ILE A 62 -1.83 4.01 6.10
CA ILE A 62 -2.02 5.42 6.46
C ILE A 62 -1.63 6.34 5.29
N ASP A 63 -0.47 6.13 4.68
CA ASP A 63 -0.01 6.92 3.53
C ASP A 63 -0.98 6.84 2.36
N GLY A 64 -1.49 5.63 2.07
CA GLY A 64 -2.50 5.40 1.04
C GLY A 64 -3.77 6.22 1.28
N LEU A 65 -4.29 6.19 2.51
CA LEU A 65 -5.47 6.94 2.92
C LEU A 65 -5.23 8.46 2.83
N VAL A 66 -4.13 8.96 3.38
CA VAL A 66 -3.79 10.39 3.37
C VAL A 66 -3.69 10.91 1.93
N ARG A 67 -3.05 10.16 1.02
CA ARG A 67 -2.99 10.48 -0.41
C ARG A 67 -4.38 10.54 -1.05
N HIS A 68 -5.24 9.57 -0.74
CA HIS A 68 -6.63 9.56 -1.25
C HIS A 68 -7.39 10.82 -0.81
N TRP A 69 -7.31 11.18 0.48
CA TRP A 69 -7.93 12.39 1.02
C TRP A 69 -7.38 13.66 0.39
N MET A 70 -6.06 13.79 0.25
CA MET A 70 -5.43 14.94 -0.41
C MET A 70 -5.91 15.09 -1.86
N ASN A 71 -5.98 13.99 -2.60
CA ASN A 71 -6.46 13.99 -3.98
C ASN A 71 -7.94 14.39 -4.08
N ARG A 72 -8.77 13.96 -3.14
CA ARG A 72 -10.19 14.36 -3.07
C ARG A 72 -10.34 15.86 -2.78
N MET A 73 -9.54 16.41 -1.87
CA MET A 73 -9.57 17.83 -1.53
C MET A 73 -9.09 18.73 -2.69
N ARG A 74 -8.13 18.26 -3.49
CA ARG A 74 -7.69 18.95 -4.71
C ARG A 74 -8.77 19.02 -5.79
N ARG A 75 -9.75 18.12 -5.78
CA ARG A 75 -10.89 18.07 -6.72
C ARG A 75 -12.13 18.79 -6.18
N GLY A 76 -11.96 19.93 -5.50
CA GLY A 76 -13.07 20.69 -4.89
C GLY A 76 -14.25 20.95 -5.83
N PRO A 77 -15.47 21.20 -5.30
CA PRO A 77 -16.66 21.46 -6.10
C PRO A 77 -16.50 22.79 -6.85
N GLY A 78 -16.09 22.74 -8.11
CA GLY A 78 -15.88 23.94 -8.92
C GLY A 78 -15.06 23.71 -10.20
N ALA A 79 -15.26 22.57 -10.88
CA ALA A 79 -14.87 22.39 -12.28
C ALA A 79 -16.09 22.64 -13.17
#